data_AF-A0A432ZYU9-F1
#
_entry.id   AF-A0A432ZYU9-F1
#
_cell.length_a   1.000
_cell.length_b   1.000
_cell.length_c   1.000
_cell.angle_alpha   90.00
_cell.angle_beta   90.00
_cell.angle_gamma   90.00
#
_symmetry.space_group_name_H-M   'P 1'
#
loop_
_entity.id
_entity.type
_entity.pdbx_description
1 polymer ?
#
loop_
_entity_poly.entity_id
_entity_poly.type
_entity_poly.pdbx_seq_one_letter_code
_entity_poly.pdbx_strand_id
1 'polypeptide(L)'
;MILAFSKCNKKQTIGNDLKFNEKLQQLVRETGDRWVISPDPEKFDPDSNTFMQQTDRLKYLIAGMKMPYTIALFNRIQIARETELARQHEEREREEQRIEQARTQKLREEAEAALRKQLEEENAHSKEELRRTENTRLQ
;
A
#
# COMPACT_ATOMS: atom_id res chain seq x y z
N MET A 1 3.02 24.59 -12.37
CA MET A 1 3.49 25.60 -11.40
C MET A 1 2.31 26.49 -11.07
N ILE A 2 2.14 26.83 -9.79
CA ILE A 2 1.15 27.80 -9.30
C ILE A 2 1.94 28.89 -8.57
N LEU A 3 1.66 30.16 -8.86
CA LEU A 3 2.30 31.29 -8.20
C LEU A 3 1.48 31.70 -6.96
N ALA A 4 2.10 31.66 -5.78
CA ALA A 4 1.47 32.10 -4.54
C ALA A 4 2.06 33.44 -4.10
N PHE A 5 1.22 34.48 -4.07
CA PHE A 5 1.61 35.81 -3.61
C PHE A 5 1.26 35.97 -2.13
N SER A 6 2.28 36.08 -1.28
CA SER A 6 2.13 36.29 0.16
C SER A 6 2.21 37.77 0.54
N LYS A 7 1.81 38.09 1.78
CA LYS A 7 1.88 39.44 2.37
C LYS A 7 1.14 40.54 1.57
N CYS A 8 0.13 40.17 0.79
CA CYS A 8 -0.80 41.11 0.17
C CYS A 8 -1.57 41.90 1.25
N ASN A 9 -1.96 43.14 0.92
CA ASN A 9 -2.76 43.95 1.84
C ASN A 9 -4.24 43.51 1.82
N LYS A 10 -5.02 43.94 2.83
CA LYS A 10 -6.43 43.52 2.98
C LYS A 10 -7.27 43.81 1.73
N LYS A 11 -7.09 44.97 1.08
CA LYS A 11 -7.84 45.35 -0.12
C LYS A 11 -7.55 44.42 -1.28
N GLN A 12 -6.28 44.09 -1.51
CA GLN A 12 -5.85 43.15 -2.55
C GLN A 12 -6.38 41.74 -2.31
N THR A 13 -6.31 41.24 -1.06
CA THR A 13 -6.73 39.89 -0.72
C THR A 13 -8.25 39.71 -0.80
N ILE A 14 -9.03 40.70 -0.32
CA ILE A 14 -10.50 40.66 -0.37
C ILE A 14 -11.00 40.90 -1.80
N GLY A 15 -10.42 41.87 -2.49
CA GLY A 15 -10.81 42.22 -3.86
C GLY A 15 -10.26 41.27 -4.93
N ASN A 16 -9.32 40.40 -4.56
CA ASN A 16 -8.60 39.53 -5.49
C ASN A 16 -7.98 40.30 -6.69
N ASP A 17 -7.59 41.56 -6.44
CA ASP A 17 -7.09 42.51 -7.44
C ASP A 17 -5.58 42.71 -7.23
N LEU A 18 -4.79 41.84 -7.86
CA LEU A 18 -3.35 41.96 -7.95
C LEU A 18 -2.95 42.55 -9.30
N LYS A 19 -2.25 43.68 -9.26
CA LYS A 19 -1.63 44.29 -10.43
C LYS A 19 -0.20 43.81 -10.56
N PHE A 20 0.13 43.28 -11.73
CA PHE A 20 1.47 42.80 -12.04
C PHE A 20 2.22 43.82 -12.89
N ASN A 21 3.52 43.98 -12.63
CA ASN A 21 4.40 44.63 -13.59
C ASN A 21 4.62 43.70 -14.79
N GLU A 22 5.22 44.20 -15.88
CA GLU A 22 5.37 43.46 -17.13
C GLU A 22 6.06 42.09 -16.95
N LYS A 23 7.14 42.05 -16.17
CA LYS A 23 7.91 40.82 -15.91
C LYS A 23 7.07 39.78 -15.15
N LEU A 24 6.37 40.20 -14.10
CA LEU A 24 5.49 39.32 -13.33
C LEU A 24 4.30 38.87 -14.17
N GLN A 25 3.77 39.74 -15.02
CA GLN A 25 2.65 39.38 -15.89
C GLN A 25 3.06 38.36 -16.94
N GLN A 26 4.29 38.44 -17.47
CA GLN A 26 4.84 37.40 -18.32
C GLN A 26 4.92 36.06 -17.59
N LEU A 27 5.48 36.03 -16.37
CA LEU A 27 5.58 34.81 -15.56
C LEU A 27 4.20 34.20 -15.24
N VAL A 28 3.21 35.04 -14.92
CA VAL A 28 1.83 34.59 -14.68
C VAL A 28 1.26 33.90 -15.93
N ARG A 29 1.45 34.49 -17.12
CA ARG A 29 1.02 33.87 -18.38
C ARG A 29 1.75 32.56 -18.67
N GLU A 30 3.06 32.49 -18.44
CA GLU A 30 3.85 31.26 -18.63
C GLU A 30 3.40 30.11 -17.71
N THR A 31 2.84 30.45 -16.54
CA THR A 31 2.24 29.44 -15.65
C THR A 31 0.81 29.06 -16.02
N GLY A 32 0.25 29.62 -17.09
CA GLY A 32 -1.14 29.41 -17.51
C GLY A 32 -2.14 30.12 -16.61
N ASP A 33 -1.79 31.33 -16.18
CA ASP A 33 -2.60 32.19 -15.29
C ASP A 33 -2.97 31.54 -13.94
N ARG A 34 -2.17 30.55 -13.52
CA ARG A 34 -2.33 29.84 -12.26
C ARG A 34 -1.64 30.60 -11.13
N TRP A 35 -2.38 31.50 -10.51
CA TRP A 35 -1.92 32.20 -9.32
C TRP A 35 -3.00 32.30 -8.24
N VAL A 36 -2.54 32.49 -7.00
CA VAL A 36 -3.37 32.69 -5.81
C VAL A 36 -2.75 33.75 -4.90
N ILE A 37 -3.58 34.35 -4.05
CA ILE A 37 -3.11 35.12 -2.90
C ILE A 37 -3.08 34.19 -1.70
N SER A 38 -1.93 34.11 -1.03
CA SER A 38 -1.84 33.47 0.29
C SER A 38 -2.30 34.50 1.33
N PRO A 39 -3.45 34.29 2.01
CA PRO A 39 -3.91 35.21 3.04
C PRO A 39 -2.88 35.30 4.17
N ASP A 40 -2.69 36.51 4.68
CA ASP A 40 -1.80 36.76 5.82
C ASP A 40 -2.53 36.36 7.12
N PRO A 41 -2.06 35.34 7.86
CA PRO A 41 -2.77 34.83 9.05
C PRO A 41 -2.84 35.86 10.18
N GLU A 42 -1.96 36.87 10.18
CA GLU A 42 -2.04 38.00 11.12
C GLU A 42 -3.22 38.94 10.81
N LYS A 43 -3.76 38.90 9.59
CA LYS A 43 -4.80 39.83 9.11
C LYS A 43 -6.14 39.17 8.83
N PHE A 44 -6.13 37.87 8.55
CA PHE A 44 -7.28 37.05 8.20
C PHE A 44 -7.31 35.81 9.09
N ASP A 45 -8.42 35.64 9.80
CA ASP A 45 -8.68 34.43 10.56
C ASP A 45 -8.78 33.22 9.60
N PRO A 46 -8.20 32.05 9.94
CA PRO A 46 -8.32 30.83 9.15
C PRO A 46 -9.77 30.43 8.82
N ASP A 47 -10.72 30.73 9.72
CA ASP A 47 -12.14 30.45 9.54
C ASP A 47 -12.88 31.57 8.80
N SER A 48 -12.19 32.65 8.42
CA SER A 48 -12.79 33.73 7.65
C SER A 48 -13.12 33.31 6.21
N ASN A 49 -14.23 33.82 5.68
CA ASN A 49 -14.65 33.56 4.30
C ASN A 49 -13.53 33.85 3.28
N THR A 50 -12.79 34.95 3.46
CA THR A 50 -11.68 35.30 2.55
C THR A 50 -10.56 34.28 2.60
N PHE A 51 -10.21 33.77 3.78
CA PHE A 51 -9.18 32.75 3.92
C PHE A 51 -9.59 31.43 3.24
N MET A 52 -10.83 31.00 3.51
CA MET A 52 -11.39 29.79 2.93
C MET A 52 -11.49 29.87 1.39
N GLN A 53 -11.97 31.00 0.85
CA GLN A 53 -12.06 31.20 -0.60
C GLN A 53 -10.70 31.11 -1.31
N GLN A 54 -9.65 31.72 -0.75
CA GLN A 54 -8.31 31.66 -1.34
C GLN A 54 -7.71 30.25 -1.25
N THR A 55 -7.98 29.55 -0.14
CA THR A 55 -7.56 28.16 0.06
C THR A 55 -8.26 27.22 -0.91
N ASP A 56 -9.57 27.37 -1.12
CA ASP A 56 -10.33 26.53 -2.04
C ASP A 56 -9.96 26.81 -3.50
N ARG A 57 -9.64 28.07 -3.84
CA ARG A 57 -9.05 28.40 -5.14
C ARG A 57 -7.71 27.69 -5.36
N LEU A 58 -6.83 27.66 -4.36
CA LEU A 58 -5.57 26.93 -4.46
C LEU A 58 -5.81 25.42 -4.68
N LYS A 59 -6.72 24.81 -3.91
CA LYS A 59 -7.11 23.39 -4.10
C LYS A 59 -7.63 23.14 -5.52
N TYR A 60 -8.49 24.01 -6.03
CA TYR A 60 -9.02 23.92 -7.39
C TYR A 60 -7.91 23.94 -8.44
N LEU A 61 -6.94 24.86 -8.31
CA LEU A 61 -5.81 24.94 -9.23
C LEU A 61 -4.90 23.71 -9.16
N ILE A 62 -4.68 23.14 -7.97
CA ILE A 62 -3.92 21.90 -7.79
C ILE A 62 -4.65 20.73 -8.44
N ALA A 63 -5.96 20.58 -8.20
CA ALA A 63 -6.78 19.51 -8.76
C ALA A 63 -6.87 19.59 -10.30
N GLY A 64 -6.81 20.79 -10.87
CA GLY A 64 -6.76 21.00 -12.32
C GLY A 64 -5.43 20.63 -12.99
N MET A 65 -4.38 20.26 -12.23
CA MET A 65 -3.10 19.84 -12.81
C MET A 65 -3.21 18.42 -13.38
N LYS A 66 -2.99 18.27 -14.69
CA LYS A 66 -3.19 17.00 -15.42
C LYS A 66 -2.38 15.83 -14.87
N MET A 67 -1.11 16.06 -14.54
CA MET A 67 -0.16 15.03 -14.11
C MET A 67 0.81 15.64 -13.10
N PRO A 68 1.27 14.87 -12.10
CA PRO A 68 2.43 15.24 -11.30
C PRO A 68 3.64 15.49 -12.21
N TYR A 69 4.48 16.45 -11.84
CA TYR A 69 5.75 16.66 -12.53
C TYR A 69 6.64 15.42 -12.33
N THR A 70 7.04 14.80 -13.42
CA THR A 70 8.00 13.69 -13.41
C THR A 70 9.21 14.04 -14.27
N ILE A 71 10.35 13.47 -13.90
CA ILE A 71 11.60 13.47 -14.65
C ILE A 71 12.13 12.04 -14.66
N ALA A 72 13.11 11.77 -15.53
CA ALA A 72 13.70 10.43 -15.67
C ALA A 72 14.14 9.81 -14.33
N LEU A 73 14.58 10.62 -13.37
CA LEU A 73 14.95 10.17 -12.02
C LEU A 73 13.76 9.58 -11.25
N PHE A 74 12.59 10.23 -11.25
CA PHE A 74 11.40 9.73 -10.56
C PHE A 74 10.94 8.40 -11.14
N ASN A 75 10.97 8.27 -12.47
CA ASN A 75 10.62 7.01 -13.13
C ASN A 75 11.58 5.87 -12.73
N ARG A 76 12.89 6.13 -12.65
CA ARG A 76 13.86 5.12 -12.21
C ARG A 76 13.61 4.66 -10.77
N ILE A 77 13.32 5.60 -9.88
CA ILE A 77 12.99 5.30 -8.47
C ILE A 77 11.71 4.46 -8.39
N GLN A 78 10.68 4.83 -9.17
CA GLN A 78 9.43 4.09 -9.21
C GLN A 78 9.65 2.64 -9.68
N ILE A 79 10.35 2.44 -10.80
CA ILE A 79 10.64 1.11 -11.34
C ILE A 79 11.45 0.28 -10.33
N ALA A 80 12.48 0.85 -9.71
CA ALA A 80 13.29 0.15 -8.73
C ALA A 80 12.45 -0.30 -7.51
N ARG A 81 11.56 0.57 -7.03
CA ARG A 81 10.66 0.26 -5.92
C ARG A 81 9.66 -0.84 -6.28
N GLU A 82 9.02 -0.74 -7.44
CA GLU A 82 8.04 -1.72 -7.90
C GLU A 82 8.70 -3.10 -8.14
N THR A 83 9.91 -3.10 -8.69
CA THR A 83 10.70 -4.33 -8.89
C THR A 83 11.05 -5.00 -7.57
N GLU A 84 11.49 -4.24 -6.57
CA GLU A 84 11.82 -4.79 -5.26
C GLU A 84 10.57 -5.30 -4.53
N LEU A 85 9.44 -4.60 -4.63
CA LEU A 85 8.16 -5.07 -4.08
C LEU A 85 7.72 -6.39 -4.73
N ALA A 86 7.80 -6.50 -6.06
CA ALA A 86 7.48 -7.73 -6.77
C ALA A 86 8.38 -8.90 -6.32
N ARG A 87 9.69 -8.65 -6.17
CA ARG A 87 10.64 -9.64 -5.67
C ARG A 87 10.29 -10.12 -4.26
N GLN A 88 9.94 -9.20 -3.37
CA GLN A 88 9.54 -9.53 -1.99
C GLN A 88 8.24 -10.33 -1.94
N HIS A 89 7.27 -10.01 -2.80
CA HIS A 89 6.04 -10.79 -2.91
C HIS A 89 6.31 -12.22 -3.37
N GLU A 90 7.09 -12.39 -4.44
CA GLU A 90 7.45 -13.70 -4.96
C GLU A 90 8.23 -14.53 -3.93
N GLU A 91 9.13 -13.91 -3.17
CA GLU A 91 9.88 -14.57 -2.10
C GLU A 91 8.97 -15.07 -0.97
N ARG A 92 7.97 -14.26 -0.56
CA ARG A 92 6.98 -14.67 0.44
C ARG A 92 6.10 -15.81 -0.06
N GLU A 93 5.60 -15.73 -1.28
CA GLU A 93 4.77 -16.80 -1.86
C GLU A 93 5.53 -18.13 -1.94
N ARG A 94 6.81 -18.09 -2.34
CA ARG A 94 7.66 -19.29 -2.35
C ARG A 94 7.87 -19.85 -0.95
N GLU A 95 8.06 -19.01 0.05
CA GLU A 95 8.24 -19.46 1.43
C GLU A 95 6.95 -20.06 2.01
N GLU A 96 5.81 -19.42 1.75
CA GLU A 96 4.49 -19.95 2.12
C GLU A 96 4.24 -21.33 1.48
N GLN A 97 4.57 -21.49 0.20
CA GLN A 97 4.46 -22.77 -0.49
C GLN A 97 5.37 -23.84 0.14
N ARG A 98 6.61 -23.50 0.52
CA ARG A 98 7.52 -24.44 1.19
C ARG A 98 6.98 -24.87 2.56
N ILE A 99 6.47 -23.92 3.33
CA ILE A 99 5.87 -24.19 4.64
C ILE A 99 4.67 -25.12 4.48
N GLU A 100 3.80 -24.87 3.51
CA GLU A 100 2.61 -25.69 3.26
C GLU A 100 2.96 -27.10 2.77
N GLN A 101 3.95 -27.21 1.88
CA GLN A 101 4.47 -28.51 1.44
C GLN A 101 5.06 -29.31 2.60
N ALA A 102 5.86 -28.67 3.46
CA ALA A 102 6.45 -29.31 4.63
C ALA A 102 5.38 -29.78 5.63
N ARG A 103 4.34 -28.98 5.86
CA ARG A 103 3.18 -29.36 6.70
C ARG A 103 2.44 -30.56 6.11
N THR A 104 2.15 -30.52 4.81
CA THR A 104 1.46 -31.60 4.12
C THR A 104 2.25 -32.90 4.16
N GLN A 105 3.56 -32.83 3.95
CA GLN A 105 4.43 -33.99 4.01
C GLN A 105 4.47 -34.59 5.43
N LYS A 106 4.63 -33.74 6.45
CA LYS A 106 4.61 -34.18 7.85
C LYS A 106 3.31 -34.88 8.21
N LEU A 107 2.17 -34.34 7.79
CA LEU A 107 0.85 -34.96 8.00
C LEU A 107 0.74 -36.34 7.33
N ARG A 108 1.32 -36.51 6.13
CA ARG A 108 1.35 -37.81 5.45
C ARG A 108 2.22 -38.82 6.19
N GLU A 109 3.41 -38.41 6.62
CA GLU A 109 4.32 -39.27 7.39
C GLU A 109 3.68 -39.72 8.72
N GLU A 110 2.99 -38.82 9.43
CA GLU A 110 2.24 -39.15 10.65
C GLU A 110 1.07 -40.12 10.38
N ALA A 111 0.33 -39.93 9.28
CA ALA A 111 -0.76 -40.82 8.89
C ALA A 111 -0.27 -42.22 8.50
N GLU A 112 0.83 -42.32 7.75
CA GLU A 112 1.45 -43.59 7.39
C GLU A 112 1.99 -44.34 8.61
N ALA A 113 2.61 -43.61 9.55
CA ALA A 113 3.09 -44.19 10.81
C ALA A 113 1.92 -44.73 11.66
N ALA A 114 0.81 -43.99 11.75
CA ALA A 114 -0.38 -44.44 12.46
C ALA A 114 -1.00 -45.70 11.83
N LEU A 115 -1.09 -45.75 10.48
CA LEU A 115 -1.61 -46.90 9.76
C LEU A 115 -0.75 -48.15 9.98
N ARG A 116 0.59 -48.01 9.92
CA ARG A 116 1.52 -49.11 10.20
C ARG A 116 1.35 -49.65 11.62
N LYS A 117 1.21 -48.77 12.60
CA LYS A 117 1.01 -49.16 13.99
C LYS A 117 -0.28 -49.95 14.18
N GLN A 118 -1.40 -49.52 13.56
CA GLN A 118 -2.65 -50.26 13.60
C GLN A 118 -2.51 -51.66 12.97
N LEU A 119 -1.84 -51.76 11.82
CA LEU A 119 -1.63 -53.04 11.15
C LEU A 119 -0.78 -53.99 12.01
N GLU A 120 0.24 -53.48 12.70
CA GLU A 120 1.06 -54.27 13.63
C GLU A 120 0.24 -54.77 14.84
N GLU A 121 -0.60 -53.90 15.42
CA GLU A 121 -1.49 -54.25 16.54
C GLU A 121 -2.53 -55.31 16.12
N GLU A 122 -3.17 -55.17 14.96
CA GLU A 122 -4.11 -56.17 14.42
C GLU A 122 -3.44 -57.52 14.15
N ASN A 123 -2.25 -57.51 13.54
CA ASN A 123 -1.48 -58.73 13.28
C ASN A 123 -1.05 -59.42 14.59
N ALA A 124 -0.67 -58.66 15.61
CA ALA A 124 -0.33 -59.20 16.92
C ALA A 124 -1.57 -59.82 17.60
N HIS A 125 -2.72 -59.14 17.55
CA HIS A 125 -3.98 -59.63 18.10
C HIS A 125 -4.44 -60.92 17.39
N SER A 126 -4.39 -60.95 16.06
CA SER A 126 -4.77 -62.14 15.27
C SER A 126 -3.88 -63.35 15.56
N LYS A 127 -2.58 -63.16 15.73
CA LYS A 127 -1.66 -64.24 16.13
C LYS A 127 -1.97 -64.80 17.52
N GLU A 128 -2.33 -63.94 18.46
CA GLU A 128 -2.67 -64.36 19.83
C GLU A 128 -4.01 -65.12 19.86
N GLU A 129 -5.02 -64.65 19.12
CA GLU A 129 -6.28 -65.36 18.91
C GLU A 129 -6.06 -66.76 18.33
N LEU A 130 -5.25 -66.88 17.27
CA LEU A 130 -4.90 -68.16 16.66
C LEU A 130 -4.28 -69.14 17.67
N ARG A 131 -3.30 -68.68 18.47
CA ARG A 131 -2.68 -69.49 19.53
C ARG A 131 -3.68 -69.96 20.58
N ARG A 132 -4.64 -69.11 20.96
CA ARG A 132 -5.70 -69.49 21.91
C ARG A 132 -6.62 -70.56 21.31
N THR A 133 -7.07 -70.39 20.07
CA THR A 133 -7.91 -71.39 19.41
C THR A 133 -7.21 -72.73 19.18
N GLU A 134 -5.91 -72.74 18.88
CA GLU A 134 -5.13 -73.98 18.74
C GLU A 134 -4.96 -74.72 20.08
N ASN A 135 -4.66 -74.00 21.17
CA ASN A 135 -4.57 -74.61 22.50
C ASN A 135 -5.90 -75.19 22.99
N THR A 136 -7.03 -74.59 22.61
CA THR A 136 -8.37 -75.07 23.01
C THR A 136 -8.82 -76.30 22.20
N ARG A 137 -8.22 -76.57 21.03
CA ARG A 137 -8.50 -77.74 20.18
C ARG A 137 -7.69 -78.98 20.54
N LEU A 138 -6.65 -78.84 21.36
CA LEU A 138 -5.72 -79.90 21.75
C LEU A 138 -6.02 -80.48 23.15
N GLN A 139 -7.11 -80.03 23.79
CA GLN A 139 -7.69 -80.61 25.03
C GLN A 139 -8.97 -81.38 24.69
#